data_AF-A0A317YKU3-F1
#
_entry.id   AF-A0A317YKU3-F1
#
_cell.length_a   1.000
_cell.length_b   1.000
_cell.length_c   1.000
_cell.angle_alpha   90.00
_cell.angle_beta   90.00
_cell.angle_gamma   90.00
#
_symmetry.space_group_name_H-M   'P 1'
#
loop_
_entity.id
_entity.type
_entity.pdbx_description
1 polymer ?
#
loop_
_entity_poly.entity_id
_entity_poly.type
_entity_poly.pdbx_seq_one_letter_code
_entity_poly.pdbx_strand_id
1 'polypeptide(L)' 'AGGLHKFMNWDGPILTDSGGFQVFSLSNLRKITEEGVEFRHHTNGSKLFLSPEKSMQIQNDLGSDIMMAFDECP' A
#
# COMPACT_ATOMS: atom_id res chain seq x y z
N ALA A 1 -18.52 -5.67 -4.68
CA ALA A 1 -17.53 -6.38 -3.85
C ALA A 1 -17.62 -5.79 -2.46
N GLY A 2 -17.71 -6.59 -1.39
CA GLY A 2 -18.09 -6.09 -0.05
C GLY A 2 -17.02 -5.26 0.69
N GLY A 3 -15.96 -4.85 0.01
CA GLY A 3 -14.84 -4.10 0.59
C GLY A 3 -14.17 -4.83 1.75
N LEU A 4 -13.24 -4.14 2.37
CA LEU A 4 -12.50 -4.63 3.53
C LEU A 4 -13.42 -4.82 4.74
N HIS A 5 -14.46 -3.99 4.88
CA HIS A 5 -15.51 -4.09 5.89
C HIS A 5 -16.19 -5.46 5.91
N LYS A 6 -16.76 -5.92 4.79
CA LYS A 6 -17.42 -7.24 4.72
C LYS A 6 -16.41 -8.39 4.86
N PHE A 7 -15.20 -8.21 4.34
CA PHE A 7 -14.16 -9.23 4.42
C PHE A 7 -13.74 -9.50 5.87
N MET A 8 -13.58 -8.45 6.68
CA MET A 8 -13.20 -8.55 8.09
C MET A 8 -14.40 -8.67 9.04
N ASN A 9 -15.64 -8.57 8.54
CA ASN A 9 -16.86 -8.45 9.34
C ASN A 9 -16.75 -7.32 10.39
N TRP A 10 -16.35 -6.14 9.91
CA TRP A 10 -16.18 -4.93 10.71
C TRP A 10 -17.04 -3.82 10.13
N ASP A 11 -17.89 -3.22 10.98
CA ASP A 11 -18.83 -2.17 10.60
C ASP A 11 -18.39 -0.75 11.05
N GLY A 12 -17.25 -0.65 11.74
CA GLY A 12 -16.68 0.63 12.14
C GLY A 12 -15.76 1.21 11.07
N PRO A 13 -15.28 2.46 11.24
CA PRO A 13 -14.37 3.08 10.28
C PRO A 13 -13.05 2.31 10.13
N ILE A 14 -12.50 2.30 8.93
CA ILE A 14 -11.19 1.74 8.59
C ILE A 14 -10.29 2.83 8.02
N LEU A 15 -9.10 2.96 8.61
CA LEU A 15 -7.99 3.72 8.05
C LEU A 15 -7.04 2.76 7.33
N THR A 16 -6.77 3.02 6.05
CA THR A 16 -5.71 2.31 5.31
C THR A 16 -4.46 3.16 5.24
N ASP A 17 -3.35 2.55 5.61
CA ASP A 17 -2.03 3.12 5.40
C ASP A 17 -1.62 3.02 3.93
N SER A 18 -0.77 3.94 3.47
CA SER A 18 -0.36 4.08 2.08
C SER A 18 0.56 2.96 1.60
N GLY A 19 1.18 2.24 2.54
CA GLY A 19 2.16 1.20 2.29
C GLY A 19 3.59 1.74 2.14
N GLY A 20 3.79 3.06 2.17
CA GLY A 20 5.09 3.70 2.05
C GLY A 20 6.07 3.10 3.05
N PHE A 21 5.78 3.26 4.35
CA PHE A 21 6.66 2.81 5.43
C PHE A 21 7.05 1.32 5.35
N GLN A 22 6.12 0.44 4.97
CA GLN A 22 6.38 -1.00 4.84
C GLN A 22 7.37 -1.27 3.73
N VAL A 23 7.26 -0.58 2.59
CA VAL A 23 8.27 -0.63 1.53
C VAL A 23 9.60 -0.02 2.01
N PHE A 24 9.56 1.01 2.87
CA PHE A 24 10.75 1.58 3.52
C PHE A 24 11.42 0.64 4.54
N SER A 25 10.69 -0.28 5.16
CA SER A 25 11.28 -1.26 6.10
C SER A 25 12.05 -2.39 5.39
N LEU A 26 11.78 -2.61 4.08
CA LEU A 26 12.43 -3.66 3.26
C LEU A 26 13.83 -3.27 2.73
N SER A 27 14.42 -2.20 3.28
CA SER A 27 15.77 -1.63 3.05
C SER A 27 16.53 -2.10 1.80
N ASN A 28 17.08 -3.31 1.82
CA ASN A 28 18.00 -3.81 0.79
C ASN A 28 17.34 -4.26 -0.53
N LEU A 29 16.01 -4.32 -0.60
CA LEU A 29 15.28 -4.89 -1.74
C LEU A 29 14.45 -3.87 -2.52
N ARG A 30 14.70 -2.57 -2.35
CA ARG A 30 13.95 -1.52 -3.03
C ARG A 30 14.81 -0.59 -3.89
N LYS A 31 14.17 0.03 -4.88
CA LYS A 31 14.68 1.14 -5.68
C LYS A 31 13.60 2.23 -5.73
N ILE A 32 13.96 3.42 -5.27
CA ILE A 32 13.06 4.59 -5.24
C ILE A 32 13.37 5.47 -6.45
N THR A 33 12.32 5.91 -7.14
CA THR A 33 12.36 6.91 -8.21
C THR A 33 11.23 7.92 -7.97
N GLU A 34 11.21 9.04 -8.69
CA GLU A 34 10.08 9.98 -8.60
C GLU A 34 8.74 9.34 -9.00
N GLU A 35 8.76 8.34 -9.89
CA GLU A 35 7.55 7.63 -10.31
C GLU A 35 6.98 6.71 -9.23
N GLY A 36 7.78 6.31 -8.23
CA GLY A 36 7.37 5.43 -7.16
C GLY A 36 8.48 4.50 -6.68
N VAL A 37 8.08 3.37 -6.10
CA VAL A 37 9.03 2.43 -5.49
C VAL A 37 8.91 1.05 -6.12
N GLU A 38 10.02 0.55 -6.66
CA GLU A 38 10.19 -0.85 -7.00
C GLU A 38 10.69 -1.60 -5.78
N PHE A 39 10.09 -2.75 -5.46
CA PHE A 39 10.53 -3.61 -4.37
C PHE A 39 10.32 -5.08 -4.70
N ARG A 40 10.91 -5.97 -3.91
CA ARG A 40 10.66 -7.41 -4.04
C ARG A 40 9.65 -7.91 -3.02
N HIS A 41 8.73 -8.74 -3.48
CA HIS A 41 7.79 -9.43 -2.61
C HIS A 41 8.52 -10.35 -1.62
N HIS A 42 8.24 -10.20 -0.33
CA HIS A 42 9.02 -10.83 0.73
C HIS A 42 8.90 -12.37 0.77
N THR A 43 7.82 -12.97 0.24
CA THR A 43 7.68 -14.44 0.25
C THR A 43 8.17 -15.14 -1.01
N ASN A 44 8.11 -14.50 -2.18
CA ASN A 44 8.36 -15.15 -3.48
C ASN A 44 9.40 -14.43 -4.35
N GLY A 45 9.90 -13.26 -3.91
CA GLY A 45 10.97 -12.52 -4.57
C GLY A 45 10.57 -11.84 -5.88
N SER A 46 9.29 -11.84 -6.27
CA SER A 46 8.82 -11.15 -7.48
C SER A 46 9.06 -9.65 -7.37
N LYS A 47 9.36 -9.00 -8.50
CA LYS A 47 9.47 -7.54 -8.55
C LYS A 47 8.07 -6.92 -8.61
N LEU A 48 7.83 -5.96 -7.72
CA LEU A 48 6.60 -5.20 -7.61
C LEU A 48 6.92 -3.71 -7.72
N PHE A 49 5.93 -2.95 -8.15
CA PHE A 49 6.00 -1.51 -8.27
C PHE A 49 4.75 -0.87 -7.65
N LEU A 50 4.98 0.15 -6.83
CA LEU A 50 3.97 0.93 -6.16
C LEU A 50 4.22 2.43 -6.42
N SER A 51 3.28 3.07 -7.08
CA SER A 51 3.24 4.52 -7.29
C SER A 51 2.16 5.16 -6.38
N PRO A 52 2.16 6.49 -6.19
CA PRO A 52 1.09 7.19 -5.50
C PRO A 52 -0.32 6.85 -6.05
N GLU A 53 -0.48 6.84 -7.38
CA GLU A 53 -1.75 6.55 -8.04
C GLU A 53 -2.20 5.13 -7.76
N LYS A 54 -1.27 4.17 -7.78
CA LYS A 54 -1.57 2.77 -7.52
C LYS A 54 -1.90 2.52 -6.05
N SER A 55 -1.23 3.22 -5.12
CA SER A 55 -1.58 3.18 -3.69
C SER A 55 -3.01 3.68 -3.47
N MET A 56 -3.37 4.82 -4.07
CA MET A 56 -4.73 5.37 -3.99
C MET A 56 -5.77 4.43 -4.62
N GLN A 57 -5.45 3.82 -5.77
CA GLN A 57 -6.34 2.86 -6.41
C GLN A 57 -6.60 1.65 -5.50
N ILE A 58 -5.55 1.06 -4.91
CA ILE A 58 -5.68 -0.09 -4.01
C ILE A 58 -6.54 0.26 -2.79
N GLN A 59 -6.31 1.42 -2.16
CA GLN A 59 -7.09 1.86 -1.01
C GLN A 59 -8.57 2.10 -1.36
N ASN A 60 -8.85 2.67 -2.55
CA ASN A 60 -10.22 2.79 -3.07
C ASN A 60 -10.88 1.43 -3.32
N ASP A 61 -10.16 0.48 -3.91
CA ASP A 61 -10.66 -0.87 -4.17
C ASP A 61 -10.94 -1.63 -2.85
N LEU A 62 -10.17 -1.35 -1.80
CA LEU A 62 -10.40 -1.85 -0.44
C LEU A 62 -11.63 -1.21 0.22
N GLY A 63 -12.01 0.01 -0.17
CA GLY A 63 -13.17 0.72 0.36
C GLY A 63 -12.99 1.16 1.81
N SER A 64 -11.85 1.77 2.13
CA SER A 64 -11.59 2.40 3.43
C SER A 64 -12.25 3.77 3.56
N ASP A 65 -12.55 4.18 4.79
CA ASP A 65 -13.16 5.48 5.09
C ASP A 65 -12.12 6.61 5.07
N ILE A 66 -10.89 6.29 5.47
CA ILE A 66 -9.77 7.23 5.49
C ILE A 66 -8.58 6.57 4.78
N MET A 67 -8.06 7.26 3.77
CA MET A 67 -6.93 6.81 2.96
C MET A 67 -5.73 7.72 3.19
N MET A 68 -4.57 7.13 3.44
CA MET A 68 -3.34 7.87 3.60
C MET A 68 -2.66 8.10 2.24
N ALA A 69 -2.17 9.32 2.02
CA ALA A 69 -1.37 9.63 0.85
C ALA A 69 -0.06 8.84 0.87
N PHE A 70 0.43 8.46 -0.32
CA PHE A 70 1.71 7.78 -0.44
C PHE A 70 2.86 8.73 -0.10
N ASP A 71 3.70 8.32 0.85
CA ASP A 71 4.77 9.13 1.42
C ASP A 71 6.10 8.39 1.42
N GLU A 72 7.18 9.16 1.43
CA GLU A 72 8.55 8.69 1.65
C GLU A 72 8.95 8.96 3.09
N CYS A 73 9.24 7.89 3.85
CA CYS A 73 9.73 8.00 5.22
C CYS A 73 11.27 7.84 5.21
N PRO A 74 12.03 8.92 5.45
CA PRO A 74 13.49 8.91 5.40
C PRO A 74 14.16 8.12 6.53
#